data_AF-M5G3C8-F1
#
_entry.id   AF-M5G3C8-F1
#
_cell.length_a   1.000
_cell.length_b   1.000
_cell.length_c   1.000
_cell.angle_alpha   90.00
_cell.angle_beta   90.00
_cell.angle_gamma   90.00
#
_symmetry.space_group_name_H-M   'P 1'
#
loop_
_entity.id
_entity.type
_entity.pdbx_description
1 polymer ?
#
loop_
_entity_poly.entity_id
_entity_poly.type
_entity_poly.pdbx_seq_one_letter_code
_entity_poly.pdbx_strand_id
1 'polypeptide(L)'
;AFLGTLSILCIFIKDFAMKVCPLEYLKCKGMIFAWGPKHQAAFNQLKADTCWEGLLCPINYESSRQIILVVDSSNISVGYVSYQNNINGKWK
;
A
#
# COMPACT_ATOMS: atom_id res chain seq x y z
N ALA A 1 -8.63 5.92 4.80
CA ALA A 1 -8.45 4.52 4.35
C ALA A 1 -7.30 4.40 3.34
N PHE A 2 -7.45 4.91 2.11
CA PHE A 2 -6.48 4.71 1.00
C PHE A 2 -4.99 4.87 1.36
N LEU A 3 -4.60 6.03 1.89
CA LEU A 3 -3.19 6.29 2.24
C LEU A 3 -2.66 5.36 3.33
N GLY A 4 -3.51 4.96 4.28
CA GLY A 4 -3.14 4.00 5.33
C GLY A 4 -2.86 2.61 4.76
N THR A 5 -3.66 2.15 3.79
CA THR A 5 -3.41 0.90 3.07
C THR A 5 -2.12 0.96 2.25
N LEU A 6 -1.87 2.09 1.57
CA LEU A 6 -0.62 2.27 0.83
C LEU A 6 0.63 2.29 1.72
N SER A 7 0.52 2.73 2.97
CA SER A 7 1.65 2.67 3.92
C SER A 7 2.16 1.25 4.15
N ILE A 8 1.31 0.22 4.01
CA ILE A 8 1.74 -1.19 4.07
C ILE A 8 2.67 -1.51 2.88
N LEU A 9 2.37 -0.96 1.72
CA LEU A 9 3.07 -1.22 0.46
C LEU A 9 4.23 -0.24 0.21
N CYS A 10 4.42 0.76 1.07
CA CYS A 10 5.34 1.88 0.81
C CYS A 10 6.80 1.44 0.61
N ILE A 11 7.21 0.33 1.23
CA ILE A 11 8.57 -0.22 1.11
C ILE A 11 8.89 -0.72 -0.30
N PHE A 12 7.87 -0.96 -1.12
CA PHE A 12 8.00 -1.47 -2.49
C PHE A 12 7.78 -0.40 -3.55
N ILE A 13 7.16 0.72 -3.18
CA ILE A 13 6.88 1.81 -4.11
C ILE A 13 8.07 2.78 -4.07
N LYS A 14 8.85 2.79 -5.15
CA LYS A 14 9.96 3.73 -5.29
C LYS A 14 9.44 5.18 -5.19
N ASP A 15 10.16 5.99 -4.40
CA ASP A 15 9.86 7.41 -4.19
C ASP A 15 8.47 7.68 -3.60
N PHE A 16 7.93 6.73 -2.81
CA PHE A 16 6.58 6.80 -2.25
C PHE A 16 6.27 8.13 -1.56
N ALA A 17 7.17 8.62 -0.71
CA ALA A 17 6.99 9.87 0.03
C ALA A 17 6.77 11.08 -0.91
N MET A 18 7.47 11.12 -2.05
CA MET A 18 7.30 12.19 -3.04
C MET A 18 5.97 12.07 -3.78
N LYS A 19 5.60 10.84 -4.16
CA LYS A 19 4.35 10.56 -4.89
C LYS A 19 3.09 10.77 -4.05
N VAL A 20 3.16 10.48 -2.75
CA VAL A 20 2.03 10.62 -1.82
C VAL A 20 1.84 12.05 -1.32
N CYS A 21 2.88 12.87 -1.37
CA CYS A 21 2.90 14.24 -0.86
C CYS A 21 1.68 15.10 -1.27
N PRO A 22 1.23 15.12 -2.54
CA PRO A 22 0.04 15.88 -2.94
C PRO A 22 -1.23 15.46 -2.17
N LEU A 23 -1.35 14.18 -1.84
CA LEU A 23 -2.51 13.64 -1.12
C LEU A 23 -2.40 13.83 0.39
N GLU A 24 -1.19 13.84 0.95
CA GLU A 24 -0.95 14.12 2.38
C GLU A 24 -1.39 15.54 2.75
N TYR A 25 -1.12 16.53 1.90
CA TYR A 25 -1.54 17.92 2.12
C TYR A 25 -3.06 18.10 2.26
N LEU A 26 -3.87 17.24 1.65
CA LEU A 26 -5.33 17.28 1.77
C LEU A 26 -5.81 16.92 3.18
N LYS A 27 -4.99 16.23 3.99
CA LYS A 27 -5.32 15.84 5.37
C LYS A 27 -4.79 16.81 6.43
N CYS A 28 -3.97 17.79 6.03
CA CYS A 28 -3.36 18.71 6.99
C CYS A 28 -4.44 19.56 7.69
N LYS A 29 -4.30 19.72 9.01
CA LYS A 29 -5.24 20.51 9.81
C LYS A 29 -5.28 21.96 9.30
N GLY A 30 -6.48 22.48 9.09
CA GLY A 30 -6.69 23.85 8.60
C GLY A 30 -6.62 24.01 7.08
N MET A 31 -6.34 22.94 6.33
CA MET A 31 -6.42 22.96 4.86
C MET A 31 -7.85 22.67 4.40
N ILE A 32 -8.29 23.40 3.37
CA ILE A 32 -9.54 23.10 2.67
C ILE A 32 -9.31 21.86 1.80
N PHE A 33 -10.14 20.84 1.96
CA PHE A 33 -10.12 19.68 1.08
C PHE A 33 -10.61 20.09 -0.31
N ALA A 34 -9.67 20.28 -1.24
CA ALA A 34 -9.96 20.61 -2.64
C ALA A 34 -9.27 19.60 -3.55
N TRP A 35 -10.03 18.63 -4.05
CA TRP A 35 -9.51 17.65 -5.01
C TRP A 35 -9.32 18.31 -6.39
N GLY A 36 -8.21 18.03 -7.05
CA GLY A 36 -7.83 18.73 -8.27
C GLY A 36 -6.90 17.88 -9.13
N PRO A 37 -6.46 18.38 -10.30
CA PRO A 37 -5.74 17.57 -11.28
C PRO A 37 -4.48 16.93 -10.73
N LYS A 38 -3.70 17.66 -9.92
CA LYS A 38 -2.49 17.13 -9.26
C LYS A 38 -2.78 15.98 -8.30
N HIS A 39 -3.90 16.05 -7.58
CA HIS A 39 -4.33 15.01 -6.64
C HIS A 39 -4.78 13.77 -7.41
N GLN A 40 -5.56 13.95 -8.48
CA GLN A 40 -5.98 12.84 -9.32
C GLN A 40 -4.80 12.14 -10.00
N ALA A 41 -3.82 12.91 -10.49
CA ALA A 41 -2.61 12.37 -11.09
C ALA A 41 -1.80 11.53 -10.08
N ALA A 42 -1.57 12.05 -8.87
CA ALA A 42 -0.90 11.32 -7.80
C ALA A 42 -1.66 10.05 -7.40
N PHE A 43 -2.98 10.13 -7.28
CA PHE A 43 -3.83 8.99 -6.96
C PHE A 43 -3.75 7.88 -8.03
N ASN A 44 -3.84 8.25 -9.30
CA ASN A 44 -3.74 7.31 -10.42
C ASN A 44 -2.34 6.68 -10.51
N GLN A 45 -1.29 7.50 -10.32
CA GLN A 45 0.09 7.01 -10.31
C GLN A 45 0.31 5.99 -9.19
N LEU A 46 -0.13 6.28 -7.96
CA LEU A 46 0.00 5.35 -6.84
C LEU A 46 -0.75 4.04 -7.08
N LYS A 47 -1.94 4.09 -7.70
CA LYS A 47 -2.66 2.87 -8.11
C LYS A 47 -1.89 2.06 -9.15
N ALA A 48 -1.29 2.72 -10.14
CA ALA A 48 -0.49 2.05 -11.16
C ALA A 48 0.76 1.39 -10.53
N ASP A 49 1.45 2.11 -9.64
CA ASP A 49 2.61 1.59 -8.91
C ASP A 49 2.24 0.37 -8.04
N THR A 50 1.03 0.33 -7.48
CA THR A 50 0.55 -0.84 -6.72
C THR A 50 0.18 -2.05 -7.59
N CYS A 51 -0.05 -1.86 -8.89
CA CYS A 51 -0.38 -2.95 -9.80
C CYS A 51 0.87 -3.48 -10.54
N TRP A 52 2.06 -3.01 -10.18
CA TRP A 52 3.29 -3.47 -10.81
C TRP A 52 3.57 -4.94 -10.47
N GLU A 53 3.90 -5.74 -11.48
CA GLU A 53 4.15 -7.19 -11.38
C GLU A 53 5.23 -7.57 -10.35
N GLY A 54 6.16 -6.65 -10.03
CA GLY A 54 7.21 -6.88 -9.05
C GLY A 54 6.80 -6.72 -7.58
N LEU A 55 5.57 -6.25 -7.32
CA LEU A 55 5.07 -5.98 -5.97
C LEU A 55 4.65 -7.24 -5.24
N LEU A 56 4.04 -8.20 -5.94
CA LEU A 56 3.54 -9.44 -5.37
C LEU A 56 4.51 -10.58 -5.71
N CYS A 57 4.74 -11.47 -4.76
CA CYS A 57 5.45 -12.72 -5.01
C CYS A 57 4.58 -13.93 -4.67
N PRO A 58 4.75 -15.06 -5.38
CA PRO A 58 4.13 -16.31 -5.00
C PRO A 58 4.58 -16.74 -3.59
N ILE A 59 3.66 -17.32 -2.83
CA ILE A 59 3.98 -17.97 -1.57
C ILE A 59 4.82 -19.23 -1.87
N ASN A 60 5.93 -19.37 -1.17
CA ASN A 60 6.77 -20.56 -1.21
C ASN A 60 6.33 -21.57 -0.15
N TYR A 61 5.49 -22.53 -0.54
CA TYR A 61 5.00 -23.59 0.36
C TYR A 61 6.06 -24.62 0.76
N GLU A 62 7.17 -24.72 0.01
CA GLU A 62 8.30 -25.59 0.35
C GLU A 62 9.16 -24.98 1.48
N SER A 63 8.94 -23.71 1.81
CA SER A 63 9.65 -23.04 2.90
C SER A 63 9.01 -23.38 4.25
N SER A 64 9.83 -23.66 5.26
CA SER A 64 9.39 -23.76 6.66
C SER A 64 9.00 -22.42 7.30
N ARG A 65 8.95 -21.35 6.50
CA ARG A 65 8.65 -19.99 6.97
C ARG A 65 7.16 -19.77 7.12
N GLN A 66 6.83 -19.02 8.15
CA GLN A 66 5.46 -18.66 8.47
C GLN A 66 4.83 -17.81 7.36
N ILE A 67 3.62 -18.20 7.00
CA ILE A 67 2.70 -17.37 6.24
C ILE A 67 1.86 -16.61 7.27
N ILE A 68 1.86 -15.28 7.16
CA ILE A 68 1.14 -14.40 8.08
C ILE A 68 -0.06 -13.84 7.32
N LEU A 69 -1.26 -14.11 7.81
CA LEU A 69 -2.50 -13.52 7.31
C LEU A 69 -2.97 -12.45 8.30
N VAL A 70 -3.03 -11.21 7.83
CA VAL A 70 -3.62 -10.09 8.59
C VAL A 70 -5.03 -9.87 8.05
N VAL A 71 -6.02 -9.96 8.93
CA VAL A 71 -7.45 -9.82 8.58
C VAL A 71 -8.03 -8.67 9.39
N ASP A 72 -8.82 -7.84 8.72
CA ASP A 72 -9.65 -6.81 9.34
C ASP A 72 -11.07 -6.93 8.79
N SER A 73 -12.08 -6.87 9.66
CA SER A 73 -13.48 -7.04 9.26
C SER A 73 -14.37 -5.96 9.86
N SER A 74 -15.40 -5.62 9.10
CA SER A 74 -16.48 -4.73 9.50
C SER A 74 -17.81 -5.47 9.36
N ASN A 75 -18.93 -4.84 9.74
CA ASN A 75 -20.25 -5.47 9.56
C ASN A 75 -20.61 -5.72 8.08
N ILE A 76 -19.96 -5.01 7.15
CA ILE A 76 -20.32 -5.00 5.72
C ILE A 76 -19.31 -5.80 4.88
N SER A 77 -18.05 -5.90 5.32
CA SER A 77 -16.98 -6.50 4.50
C SER A 77 -15.79 -6.97 5.32
N VAL A 78 -14.96 -7.82 4.69
CA VAL A 78 -13.68 -8.32 5.22
C VAL A 78 -12.57 -7.94 4.25
N GLY A 79 -11.45 -7.44 4.79
CA GLY A 79 -10.20 -7.22 4.06
C GLY A 79 -9.09 -8.07 4.67
N TYR A 80 -8.14 -8.50 3.85
CA TYR A 80 -6.98 -9.24 4.33
C TYR A 80 -5.74 -8.98 3.49
N VAL A 81 -4.57 -9.17 4.10
CA VAL A 81 -3.27 -9.16 3.41
C VAL A 81 -2.46 -10.36 3.89
N SER A 82 -1.85 -11.09 2.95
CA SER A 82 -1.01 -12.25 3.22
C SER A 82 0.45 -11.93 2.97
N TYR A 83 1.34 -12.35 3.88
CA TYR A 83 2.78 -12.11 3.80
C TYR A 83 3.55 -13.41 4.03
N GLN A 84 4.72 -13.52 3.41
CA GLN A 84 5.70 -14.54 3.76
C GLN A 84 7.10 -13.92 3.83
N ASN A 85 7.85 -14.20 4.89
CA ASN A 85 9.20 -13.66 5.04
C ASN A 85 10.15 -14.15 3.92
N ASN A 86 10.81 -13.21 3.22
CA ASN A 86 11.80 -13.54 2.21
C ASN A 86 13.21 -13.77 2.82
N ILE A 87 14.10 -14.41 2.05
CA ILE A 87 15.41 -14.93 2.47
C ILE A 87 16.33 -13.81 2.98
N ASN A 88 16.07 -12.57 2.56
CA ASN A 88 16.91 -11.41 2.87
C ASN A 88 16.38 -10.56 4.04
N GLY A 89 15.43 -11.07 4.86
CA GLY A 89 14.83 -10.31 5.96
C GLY A 89 13.99 -9.11 5.50
N LYS A 90 13.70 -9.04 4.19
CA LYS A 90 12.77 -8.07 3.61
C LYS A 90 11.44 -8.77 3.40
N TRP A 91 10.38 -8.19 3.95
CA TRP A 91 9.01 -8.55 3.61
C TRP A 91 8.85 -8.37 2.09
N LYS A 92 8.34 -9.38 1.40
CA LYS A 92 7.80 -9.26 0.04
C LYS A 92 6.35 -9.72 0.08
#